data_AF-A0A2H5VJ29-F1
#
_entry.id   AF-A0A2H5VJ29-F1
#
_cell.length_a   1.000
_cell.length_b   1.000
_cell.length_c   1.000
_cell.angle_alpha   90.00
_cell.angle_beta   90.00
_cell.angle_gamma   90.00
#
_symmetry.space_group_name_H-M   'P 1'
#
loop_
_entity.id
_entity.type
_entity.pdbx_description
1 polymer ?
#
loop_
_entity_poly.entity_id
_entity_poly.type
_entity_poly.pdbx_seq_one_letter_code
_entity_poly.pdbx_strand_id
1 'polypeptide(L)'
;MERKVKVGAVLALLILAGVLWLALPSGGLVPEDVSVSASELPSAETCKPCHEEIYNQWRESYHARSIHEPTFRAMLTIFAYNTRGTNPEVWGPNYEFCFNCHAPEVKVKNNAAELARQIRNGEKITSEGITCTVCHSIEWVTDIPDPNVPVAFDVGPTLPYHKVKKTALFEQSVLCSPCHDYNNPYAVVAHQVYKSDPGVTGVPCCTVNRDWKKTSYAQKGITCQSCHMREEQQVVQLSGFDKFKNMLYALTGLTRYRDDRRRVSHTFPGGRSEEMLKRAVKMEIEAESAGDDIKATVALRNLTGHSIPNG
;
A
#
# COMPACT_ATOMS: atom_id res chain seq x y z
N MET A 1 -51.33 1.10 62.73
CA MET A 1 -49.89 0.88 62.48
C MET A 1 -49.73 0.69 60.98
N GLU A 2 -49.59 1.78 60.23
CA GLU A 2 -49.53 1.77 58.76
C GLU A 2 -48.27 2.51 58.31
N ARG A 3 -47.35 1.78 57.66
CA ARG A 3 -46.12 2.33 57.07
C ARG A 3 -46.44 2.87 55.68
N LYS A 4 -46.44 4.19 55.52
CA LYS A 4 -46.35 4.85 54.21
C LYS A 4 -44.90 4.75 53.71
N VAL A 5 -44.64 3.87 52.75
CA VAL A 5 -43.38 3.82 52.00
C VAL A 5 -43.39 4.96 50.98
N LYS A 6 -42.39 5.85 51.06
CA LYS A 6 -42.21 6.97 50.13
C LYS A 6 -41.83 6.45 48.75
N VAL A 7 -42.66 6.73 47.75
CA VAL A 7 -42.55 6.35 46.33
C VAL A 7 -41.29 6.91 45.61
N GLY A 8 -40.46 7.72 46.28
CA GLY A 8 -39.27 8.33 45.68
C GLY A 8 -38.05 7.40 45.49
N ALA A 9 -37.99 6.23 46.13
CA ALA A 9 -36.78 5.39 46.11
C ALA A 9 -36.73 4.38 44.94
N VAL A 10 -37.86 4.08 44.29
CA VAL A 10 -37.90 3.09 43.19
C VAL A 10 -37.50 3.70 41.83
N LEU A 11 -37.71 5.01 41.64
CA LEU A 11 -37.34 5.70 40.40
C LEU A 11 -35.84 5.98 40.27
N ALA A 12 -35.10 6.09 41.38
CA ALA A 12 -33.66 6.35 41.33
C ALA A 12 -32.83 5.10 40.96
N LEU A 13 -33.31 3.90 41.28
CA LEU A 13 -32.63 2.64 40.96
C LEU A 13 -32.81 2.21 39.50
N LEU A 14 -33.91 2.61 38.84
CA LEU A 14 -34.12 2.31 37.41
C LEU A 14 -33.32 3.24 36.48
N ILE A 15 -32.95 4.44 36.94
CA ILE A 15 -32.11 5.36 36.15
C ILE A 15 -30.63 4.94 36.21
N LEU A 16 -30.15 4.39 37.33
CA LEU A 16 -28.77 3.90 37.46
C LEU A 16 -28.53 2.55 36.77
N ALA A 17 -29.56 1.69 36.64
CA ALA A 17 -29.46 0.45 35.86
C ALA A 17 -29.54 0.70 34.33
N GLY A 18 -30.15 1.81 33.89
CA GLY A 18 -30.28 2.16 32.47
C GLY A 18 -29.06 2.82 31.82
N VAL A 19 -28.08 3.27 32.62
CA VAL A 19 -26.89 3.98 32.11
C VAL A 19 -25.65 3.05 32.00
N LEU A 20 -25.72 1.82 32.52
CA LEU A 20 -24.58 0.90 32.52
C LEU A 20 -24.61 -0.18 31.40
N TRP A 21 -25.47 -0.02 30.38
CA TRP A 21 -25.68 -1.01 29.31
C TRP A 21 -25.48 -0.47 27.88
N LEU A 22 -24.71 0.62 27.71
CA LEU A 22 -24.41 1.22 26.40
C LEU A 22 -22.92 1.57 26.22
N ALA A 23 -22.04 0.69 26.70
CA ALA A 23 -20.62 0.70 26.33
C ALA A 23 -20.18 -0.70 25.89
N LEU A 24 -20.91 -1.30 24.97
CA LEU A 24 -20.28 -2.25 24.06
C LEU A 24 -19.43 -1.43 23.08
N PRO A 25 -18.17 -1.80 22.80
CA PRO A 25 -17.44 -1.17 21.72
C PRO A 25 -18.26 -1.46 20.45
N SER A 26 -18.90 -0.43 19.91
CA SER A 26 -19.42 -0.46 18.56
C SER A 26 -18.22 -0.81 17.68
N GLY A 27 -18.17 -2.07 17.22
CA GLY A 27 -17.32 -2.44 16.10
C GLY A 27 -17.55 -1.39 15.03
N GLY A 28 -16.47 -0.69 14.65
CA GLY A 28 -16.54 0.39 13.68
C GLY A 28 -17.28 -0.12 12.45
N LEU A 29 -18.49 0.40 12.23
CA LEU A 29 -19.19 0.23 10.99
C LEU A 29 -18.32 0.88 9.92
N VAL A 30 -17.75 0.06 9.05
CA VAL A 30 -17.21 0.50 7.75
C VAL A 30 -18.33 1.30 7.09
N PRO A 31 -18.14 2.60 6.79
CA PRO A 31 -19.17 3.38 6.13
C PRO A 31 -19.54 2.71 4.81
N GLU A 32 -20.84 2.60 4.55
CA GLU A 32 -21.36 2.08 3.29
C GLU A 32 -21.09 3.13 2.20
N ASP A 33 -20.17 2.80 1.28
CA ASP A 33 -19.62 3.71 0.28
C ASP A 33 -20.68 4.16 -0.76
N VAL A 34 -20.65 5.45 -1.09
CA VAL A 34 -21.37 6.00 -2.24
C VAL A 34 -20.67 5.54 -3.51
N SER A 35 -21.22 4.51 -4.14
CA SER A 35 -20.67 3.88 -5.34
C SER A 35 -20.84 4.76 -6.59
N VAL A 36 -19.75 5.34 -7.08
CA VAL A 36 -19.57 5.42 -8.54
C VAL A 36 -19.51 3.97 -9.03
N SER A 37 -20.18 3.62 -10.13
CA SER A 37 -20.26 2.22 -10.58
C SER A 37 -18.85 1.63 -10.62
N ALA A 38 -18.59 0.71 -9.69
CA ALA A 38 -17.29 0.10 -9.42
C ALA A 38 -16.83 -0.82 -10.56
N SER A 39 -17.19 -0.54 -11.81
CA SER A 39 -16.79 -1.30 -12.98
C SER A 39 -15.53 -0.74 -13.65
N GLU A 40 -15.21 0.55 -13.46
CA GLU A 40 -14.10 1.18 -14.18
C GLU A 40 -13.27 2.12 -13.29
N LEU A 41 -12.00 1.77 -13.10
CA LEU A 41 -10.99 2.67 -12.55
C LEU A 41 -10.44 3.56 -13.67
N PRO A 42 -10.33 4.88 -13.47
CA PRO A 42 -9.74 5.74 -14.48
C PRO A 42 -8.26 5.38 -14.64
N SER A 43 -7.82 5.35 -15.90
CA SER A 43 -6.41 5.19 -16.26
C SER A 43 -5.57 6.34 -15.73
N ALA A 44 -4.30 6.06 -15.41
CA ALA A 44 -3.30 7.08 -15.07
C ALA A 44 -3.13 8.15 -16.16
N GLU A 45 -3.45 7.86 -17.42
CA GLU A 45 -3.47 8.84 -18.52
C GLU A 45 -4.42 10.00 -18.24
N THR A 46 -5.50 9.77 -17.48
CA THR A 46 -6.43 10.83 -17.07
C THR A 46 -5.77 11.83 -16.12
N CYS A 47 -4.72 11.41 -15.40
CA CYS A 47 -3.97 12.23 -14.45
C CYS A 47 -2.88 13.06 -15.14
N LYS A 48 -2.33 12.56 -16.26
CA LYS A 48 -1.16 13.12 -16.97
C LYS A 48 -1.30 14.60 -17.34
N PRO A 49 -2.43 15.12 -17.88
CA PRO A 49 -2.52 16.53 -18.29
C PRO A 49 -2.27 17.53 -17.15
N CYS A 50 -2.51 17.13 -15.90
CA CYS A 50 -2.30 17.97 -14.72
C CYS A 50 -1.07 17.54 -13.89
N HIS A 51 -0.72 16.26 -13.93
CA HIS A 51 0.34 15.63 -13.13
C HIS A 51 1.44 14.97 -13.96
N GLU A 52 1.81 15.58 -15.09
CA GLU A 52 2.72 15.01 -16.09
C GLU A 52 4.01 14.44 -15.50
N GLU A 53 4.72 15.21 -14.65
CA GLU A 53 5.97 14.75 -14.03
C GLU A 53 5.76 13.51 -13.15
N ILE A 54 4.71 13.51 -12.31
CA ILE A 54 4.39 12.38 -11.43
C ILE A 54 4.03 11.15 -12.28
N TYR A 55 3.22 11.34 -13.32
CA TYR A 55 2.87 10.29 -14.27
C TYR A 55 4.12 9.72 -14.96
N ASN A 56 5.05 10.58 -15.36
CA ASN A 56 6.30 10.17 -16.02
C ASN A 56 7.24 9.40 -15.08
N GLN A 57 7.27 9.75 -13.80
CA GLN A 57 8.01 8.99 -12.79
C GLN A 57 7.34 7.64 -12.50
N TRP A 58 6.02 7.66 -12.31
CA TRP A 58 5.24 6.46 -12.00
C TRP A 58 5.29 5.43 -13.12
N ARG A 59 5.10 5.82 -14.39
CA ARG A 59 5.04 4.89 -15.53
C ARG A 59 6.31 4.06 -15.72
N GLU A 60 7.46 4.58 -15.28
CA GLU A 60 8.76 3.88 -15.32
C GLU A 60 9.03 3.05 -14.06
N SER A 61 8.25 3.26 -12.99
CA SER A 61 8.39 2.57 -11.72
C SER A 61 7.98 1.09 -11.80
N TYR A 62 8.37 0.32 -10.78
CA TYR A 62 7.92 -1.07 -10.64
C TYR A 62 6.49 -1.20 -10.14
N HIS A 63 5.87 -0.13 -9.63
CA HIS A 63 4.44 -0.11 -9.33
C HIS A 63 3.61 -0.17 -10.61
N ALA A 64 3.92 0.67 -11.61
CA ALA A 64 3.28 0.63 -12.92
C ALA A 64 3.56 -0.69 -13.68
N ARG A 65 4.73 -1.30 -13.45
CA ARG A 65 5.14 -2.55 -14.10
C ARG A 65 4.87 -3.82 -13.28
N SER A 66 4.15 -3.70 -12.17
CA SER A 66 3.97 -4.75 -11.16
C SER A 66 3.50 -6.11 -11.71
N ILE A 67 2.71 -6.13 -12.78
CA ILE A 67 2.27 -7.35 -13.48
C ILE A 67 2.90 -7.53 -14.87
N HIS A 68 3.60 -6.52 -15.37
CA HIS A 68 4.14 -6.48 -16.74
C HIS A 68 5.58 -6.99 -16.83
N GLU A 69 6.24 -7.20 -15.69
CA GLU A 69 7.59 -7.74 -15.64
C GLU A 69 7.64 -9.23 -16.03
N PRO A 70 8.65 -9.66 -16.81
CA PRO A 70 8.86 -11.08 -17.13
C PRO A 70 8.99 -11.96 -15.88
N THR A 71 9.59 -11.42 -14.82
CA THR A 71 9.74 -12.10 -13.52
C THR A 71 8.39 -12.39 -12.86
N PHE A 72 7.44 -11.45 -12.94
CA PHE A 72 6.09 -11.67 -12.42
C PHE A 72 5.37 -12.76 -13.22
N ARG A 73 5.41 -12.69 -14.56
CA ARG A 73 4.82 -13.72 -15.43
C ARG A 73 5.39 -15.11 -15.14
N ALA A 74 6.71 -15.22 -14.96
CA ALA A 74 7.35 -16.48 -14.63
C ALA A 74 6.85 -17.04 -13.29
N MET A 75 6.83 -16.23 -12.24
CA MET A 75 6.35 -16.65 -10.91
C MET A 75 4.87 -17.03 -10.91
N LEU A 76 4.02 -16.26 -11.59
CA LEU A 76 2.61 -16.58 -11.74
C LEU A 76 2.41 -17.91 -12.48
N THR A 77 3.24 -18.18 -13.50
CA THR A 77 3.19 -19.44 -14.26
C THR A 77 3.65 -20.63 -13.43
N ILE A 78 4.75 -20.48 -12.67
CA ILE A 78 5.24 -21.52 -11.76
C ILE A 78 4.20 -21.83 -10.69
N PHE A 79 3.60 -20.79 -10.10
CA PHE A 79 2.53 -20.95 -9.11
C PHE A 79 1.34 -21.70 -9.71
N ALA A 80 0.87 -21.30 -10.89
CA ALA A 80 -0.22 -21.96 -11.61
C ALA A 80 0.06 -23.44 -11.87
N TYR A 81 1.28 -23.77 -12.26
CA TYR A 81 1.70 -25.13 -12.49
C TYR A 81 1.70 -25.95 -11.19
N ASN A 82 2.28 -25.41 -10.12
CA ASN A 82 2.43 -26.10 -8.84
C ASN A 82 1.10 -26.28 -8.07
N THR A 83 0.11 -25.45 -8.35
CA THR A 83 -1.22 -25.50 -7.71
C THR A 83 -2.27 -26.18 -8.59
N ARG A 84 -1.91 -26.67 -9.77
CA ARG A 84 -2.84 -27.36 -10.67
C ARG A 84 -3.41 -28.61 -10.00
N GLY A 85 -4.74 -28.73 -9.98
CA GLY A 85 -5.44 -29.88 -9.39
C GLY A 85 -5.43 -29.91 -7.86
N THR A 86 -4.90 -28.87 -7.20
CA THR A 86 -5.03 -28.69 -5.76
C THR A 86 -6.40 -28.11 -5.39
N ASN A 87 -6.77 -28.16 -4.11
CA ASN A 87 -8.05 -27.62 -3.64
C ASN A 87 -8.14 -26.10 -3.92
N PRO A 88 -9.07 -25.64 -4.79
CA PRO A 88 -9.23 -24.23 -5.10
C PRO A 88 -9.69 -23.40 -3.89
N GLU A 89 -10.26 -24.00 -2.85
CA GLU A 89 -10.59 -23.30 -1.59
C GLU A 89 -9.36 -22.96 -0.73
N VAL A 90 -8.21 -23.55 -1.05
CA VAL A 90 -6.92 -23.34 -0.37
C VAL A 90 -6.03 -22.41 -1.18
N TRP A 91 -5.86 -22.68 -2.48
CA TRP A 91 -4.93 -21.89 -3.32
C TRP A 91 -5.63 -20.80 -4.14
N GLY A 92 -6.97 -20.75 -4.07
CA GLY A 92 -7.82 -19.88 -4.86
C GLY A 92 -8.03 -20.44 -6.28
N PRO A 93 -9.24 -20.35 -6.85
CA PRO A 93 -9.47 -20.70 -8.25
C PRO A 93 -8.85 -19.69 -9.24
N ASN A 94 -8.46 -18.49 -8.78
CA ASN A 94 -8.37 -17.29 -9.63
C ASN A 94 -7.06 -16.48 -9.54
N TYR A 95 -6.00 -16.95 -8.87
CA TYR A 95 -4.75 -16.18 -8.71
C TYR A 95 -4.90 -14.83 -7.98
N GLU A 96 -6.04 -14.60 -7.33
CA GLU A 96 -6.42 -13.33 -6.68
C GLU A 96 -5.40 -12.87 -5.64
N PHE A 97 -4.74 -13.81 -4.95
CA PHE A 97 -3.72 -13.49 -3.96
C PHE A 97 -2.54 -12.69 -4.56
N CYS A 98 -2.11 -12.99 -5.79
CA CYS A 98 -1.05 -12.22 -6.48
C CYS A 98 -1.53 -10.78 -6.72
N PHE A 99 -2.78 -10.64 -7.14
CA PHE A 99 -3.33 -9.36 -7.56
C PHE A 99 -3.74 -8.46 -6.41
N ASN A 100 -3.87 -8.99 -5.18
CA ASN A 100 -4.03 -8.16 -3.99
C ASN A 100 -2.94 -7.10 -3.84
N CYS A 101 -1.71 -7.39 -4.30
CA CYS A 101 -0.57 -6.47 -4.21
C CYS A 101 -0.03 -6.03 -5.58
N HIS A 102 -0.32 -6.76 -6.66
CA HIS A 102 0.22 -6.45 -7.99
C HIS A 102 -0.81 -5.83 -8.95
N ALA A 103 -2.11 -6.07 -8.76
CA ALA A 103 -3.16 -5.43 -9.56
C ALA A 103 -4.50 -5.36 -8.77
N PRO A 104 -4.59 -4.54 -7.72
CA PRO A 104 -5.75 -4.54 -6.80
C PRO A 104 -7.06 -4.17 -7.48
N GLU A 105 -6.99 -3.55 -8.65
CA GLU A 105 -8.11 -3.28 -9.55
C GLU A 105 -8.96 -4.52 -9.88
N VAL A 106 -8.41 -5.74 -9.78
CA VAL A 106 -9.18 -6.96 -10.04
C VAL A 106 -10.33 -7.16 -9.05
N LYS A 107 -10.25 -6.56 -7.85
CA LYS A 107 -11.33 -6.60 -6.86
C LYS A 107 -12.55 -5.79 -7.29
N VAL A 108 -12.28 -4.73 -8.06
CA VAL A 108 -13.28 -3.81 -8.61
C VAL A 108 -13.86 -4.42 -9.89
N LYS A 109 -12.97 -4.85 -10.80
CA LYS A 109 -13.35 -5.40 -12.11
C LYS A 109 -13.83 -6.85 -12.08
N ASN A 110 -13.64 -7.56 -10.96
CA ASN A 110 -13.91 -8.99 -10.79
C ASN A 110 -13.36 -9.87 -11.94
N ASN A 111 -12.12 -9.60 -12.36
CA ASN A 111 -11.52 -10.19 -13.57
C ASN A 111 -10.16 -10.88 -13.33
N ALA A 112 -9.86 -11.28 -12.10
CA ALA A 112 -8.57 -11.88 -11.71
C ALA A 112 -8.19 -13.10 -12.57
N ALA A 113 -9.13 -14.03 -12.80
CA ALA A 113 -8.88 -15.24 -13.60
C ALA A 113 -8.49 -14.91 -15.05
N GLU A 114 -9.19 -13.93 -15.65
CA GLU A 114 -8.93 -13.47 -17.01
C GLU A 114 -7.58 -12.77 -17.10
N LEU A 115 -7.28 -11.87 -16.15
CA LEU A 115 -5.99 -11.18 -16.10
C LEU A 115 -4.82 -12.18 -15.96
N ALA A 116 -4.97 -13.20 -15.10
CA ALA A 116 -3.96 -14.22 -14.93
C ALA A 116 -3.73 -15.03 -16.21
N ARG A 117 -4.81 -15.37 -16.93
CA ARG A 117 -4.75 -16.06 -18.23
C ARG A 117 -4.00 -15.21 -19.25
N GLN A 118 -4.35 -13.93 -19.39
CA GLN A 118 -3.69 -13.00 -20.29
C GLN A 118 -2.18 -12.91 -20.00
N ILE A 119 -1.79 -12.73 -18.74
CA ILE A 119 -0.39 -12.64 -18.32
C ILE A 119 0.39 -13.90 -18.67
N ARG A 120 -0.13 -15.09 -18.30
CA ARG A 120 0.57 -16.35 -18.58
C ARG A 120 0.71 -16.62 -20.07
N ASN A 121 -0.31 -16.30 -20.85
CA ASN A 121 -0.31 -16.49 -22.30
C ASN A 121 0.50 -15.42 -23.05
N GLY A 122 0.86 -14.32 -22.41
CA GLY A 122 1.56 -13.20 -23.06
C GLY A 122 0.65 -12.39 -23.96
N GLU A 123 -0.62 -12.30 -23.61
CA GLU A 123 -1.61 -11.52 -24.33
C GLU A 123 -1.52 -10.04 -23.96
N LYS A 124 -2.28 -9.20 -24.69
CA LYS A 124 -2.36 -7.77 -24.38
C LYS A 124 -3.08 -7.57 -23.05
N ILE A 125 -2.38 -6.99 -22.08
CA ILE A 125 -2.90 -6.64 -20.77
C ILE A 125 -3.26 -5.15 -20.76
N THR A 126 -4.49 -4.83 -20.32
CA THR A 126 -4.97 -3.43 -20.20
C THR A 126 -4.86 -2.88 -18.78
N SER A 127 -4.63 -3.74 -17.79
CA SER A 127 -4.37 -3.32 -16.41
C SER A 127 -3.06 -2.54 -16.31
N GLU A 128 -3.08 -1.49 -15.49
CA GLU A 128 -1.91 -0.64 -15.19
C GLU A 128 -1.18 -1.14 -13.92
N GLY A 129 -1.59 -2.29 -13.37
CA GLY A 129 -1.06 -2.83 -12.13
C GLY A 129 -1.39 -1.93 -10.93
N ILE A 130 -0.36 -1.32 -10.34
CA ILE A 130 -0.53 -0.32 -9.27
C ILE A 130 -0.59 1.06 -9.89
N THR A 131 -1.79 1.50 -10.25
CA THR A 131 -2.07 2.82 -10.84
C THR A 131 -2.27 3.92 -9.78
N CYS A 132 -2.41 5.18 -10.22
CA CYS A 132 -2.63 6.35 -9.38
C CYS A 132 -3.79 6.13 -8.39
N THR A 133 -4.92 5.63 -8.90
CA THR A 133 -6.14 5.43 -8.10
C THR A 133 -6.01 4.30 -7.08
N VAL A 134 -5.18 3.29 -7.34
CA VAL A 134 -4.96 2.21 -6.38
C VAL A 134 -4.41 2.75 -5.06
N CYS A 135 -3.45 3.67 -5.09
CA CYS A 135 -2.90 4.27 -3.88
C CYS A 135 -3.72 5.46 -3.38
N HIS A 136 -4.20 6.31 -4.28
CA HIS A 136 -4.90 7.55 -3.90
C HIS A 136 -6.37 7.37 -3.49
N SER A 137 -6.92 6.16 -3.64
CA SER A 137 -8.27 5.79 -3.19
C SER A 137 -8.26 4.91 -1.92
N ILE A 138 -7.09 4.73 -1.28
CA ILE A 138 -7.03 4.08 0.03
C ILE A 138 -7.56 5.03 1.09
N GLU A 139 -8.67 4.69 1.74
CA GLU A 139 -9.28 5.54 2.77
C GLU A 139 -8.73 5.30 4.17
N TRP A 140 -8.46 4.04 4.49
CA TRP A 140 -7.93 3.62 5.77
C TRP A 140 -7.15 2.32 5.61
N VAL A 141 -6.25 2.08 6.55
CA VAL A 141 -5.48 0.85 6.66
C VAL A 141 -5.42 0.46 8.12
N THR A 142 -5.41 -0.84 8.40
CA THR A 142 -5.06 -1.33 9.73
C THR A 142 -3.55 -1.53 9.81
N ASP A 143 -3.00 -1.45 11.02
CA ASP A 143 -1.56 -1.63 11.24
C ASP A 143 -1.16 -3.11 11.38
N ILE A 144 -2.01 -4.01 10.88
CA ILE A 144 -1.79 -5.46 10.80
C ILE A 144 -1.62 -5.86 9.33
N PRO A 145 -0.87 -6.95 9.05
CA PRO A 145 -0.75 -7.52 7.71
C PRO A 145 -2.12 -7.86 7.12
N ASP A 146 -2.64 -7.00 6.23
CA ASP A 146 -3.93 -7.18 5.60
C ASP A 146 -3.86 -6.85 4.10
N PRO A 147 -3.92 -7.87 3.21
CA PRO A 147 -3.96 -7.65 1.76
C PRO A 147 -5.32 -7.13 1.28
N ASN A 148 -6.33 -7.04 2.16
CA ASN A 148 -7.72 -6.71 1.83
C ASN A 148 -8.10 -5.27 2.15
N VAL A 149 -7.13 -4.36 2.19
CA VAL A 149 -7.42 -2.95 2.39
C VAL A 149 -8.47 -2.45 1.41
N PRO A 150 -9.59 -1.88 1.91
CA PRO A 150 -10.64 -1.36 1.06
C PRO A 150 -10.09 -0.13 0.34
N VAL A 151 -10.08 -0.22 -0.98
CA VAL A 151 -9.91 0.93 -1.84
C VAL A 151 -11.31 1.41 -2.15
N ALA A 152 -11.76 2.47 -1.46
CA ALA A 152 -13.05 3.08 -1.72
C ALA A 152 -12.87 4.15 -2.79
N PHE A 153 -13.57 4.01 -3.91
CA PHE A 153 -13.40 4.87 -5.07
C PHE A 153 -14.54 5.89 -5.17
N ASP A 154 -14.34 7.10 -4.63
CA ASP A 154 -15.11 8.28 -5.04
C ASP A 154 -14.30 9.12 -6.03
N VAL A 155 -14.17 8.60 -7.25
CA VAL A 155 -13.71 9.41 -8.39
C VAL A 155 -14.89 10.27 -8.83
N GLY A 156 -15.10 11.38 -8.11
CA GLY A 156 -16.25 12.27 -8.34
C GLY A 156 -16.49 12.56 -9.84
N PRO A 157 -17.74 12.80 -10.26
CA PRO A 157 -18.16 12.66 -11.66
C PRO A 157 -17.62 13.74 -12.62
N THR A 158 -16.90 14.74 -12.11
CA THR A 158 -16.47 15.90 -12.88
C THR A 158 -14.97 16.10 -12.84
N LEU A 159 -14.39 16.28 -14.02
CA LEU A 159 -13.04 16.79 -14.14
C LEU A 159 -12.96 18.22 -13.55
N PRO A 160 -11.88 18.54 -12.82
CA PRO A 160 -10.79 17.63 -12.48
C PRO A 160 -11.17 16.80 -11.23
N TYR A 161 -10.82 15.50 -11.18
CA TYR A 161 -11.17 14.51 -10.14
C TYR A 161 -10.64 14.85 -8.71
N HIS A 162 -10.99 16.02 -8.18
CA HIS A 162 -10.35 16.66 -7.02
C HIS A 162 -11.32 16.86 -5.85
N LYS A 163 -12.33 16.02 -5.72
CA LYS A 163 -12.97 15.81 -4.42
C LYS A 163 -12.01 15.01 -3.55
N VAL A 164 -10.97 15.68 -3.05
CA VAL A 164 -9.92 15.07 -2.25
C VAL A 164 -10.23 15.18 -0.76
N LYS A 165 -10.15 14.07 -0.05
CA LYS A 165 -10.16 14.03 1.42
C LYS A 165 -8.73 14.13 1.91
N LYS A 166 -8.41 15.18 2.66
CA LYS A 166 -7.11 15.25 3.36
C LYS A 166 -7.12 14.22 4.49
N THR A 167 -6.09 13.38 4.53
CA THR A 167 -5.90 12.38 5.58
C THR A 167 -4.43 12.30 5.93
N ALA A 168 -4.14 12.09 7.22
CA ALA A 168 -2.78 11.87 7.69
C ALA A 168 -2.18 10.56 7.16
N LEU A 169 -3.00 9.66 6.61
CA LEU A 169 -2.57 8.38 6.07
C LEU A 169 -1.50 8.52 4.99
N PHE A 170 -1.60 9.52 4.10
CA PHE A 170 -0.62 9.72 3.02
C PHE A 170 0.77 10.11 3.50
N GLU A 171 0.90 10.52 4.77
CA GLU A 171 2.18 10.86 5.41
C GLU A 171 2.73 9.71 6.28
N GLN A 172 2.01 8.59 6.40
CA GLN A 172 2.37 7.48 7.30
C GLN A 172 2.82 6.24 6.52
N SER A 173 3.86 5.56 7.00
CA SER A 173 4.36 4.30 6.41
C SER A 173 3.30 3.21 6.31
N VAL A 174 2.26 3.27 7.17
CA VAL A 174 1.20 2.25 7.20
C VAL A 174 0.40 2.19 5.89
N LEU A 175 0.38 3.26 5.08
CA LEU A 175 -0.18 3.25 3.73
C LEU A 175 0.46 2.17 2.84
N CYS A 176 1.74 1.85 3.04
CA CYS A 176 2.49 0.88 2.24
C CYS A 176 2.29 -0.57 2.71
N SER A 177 1.87 -0.77 3.96
CA SER A 177 1.70 -2.09 4.59
C SER A 177 0.82 -3.09 3.84
N PRO A 178 -0.27 -2.70 3.14
CA PRO A 178 -1.15 -3.66 2.50
C PRO A 178 -0.44 -4.53 1.45
N CYS A 179 0.63 -4.00 0.86
CA CYS A 179 1.46 -4.71 -0.11
C CYS A 179 2.86 -5.08 0.45
N HIS A 180 3.41 -4.26 1.35
CA HIS A 180 4.78 -4.40 1.86
C HIS A 180 4.88 -5.01 3.27
N ASP A 181 3.79 -5.57 3.78
CA ASP A 181 3.75 -6.33 5.03
C ASP A 181 2.70 -7.43 4.94
N TYR A 182 3.07 -8.54 4.31
CA TYR A 182 2.14 -9.61 3.94
C TYR A 182 2.67 -10.97 4.39
N ASN A 183 1.80 -11.72 5.06
CA ASN A 183 2.00 -13.15 5.31
C ASN A 183 1.11 -13.93 4.35
N ASN A 184 1.64 -14.94 3.68
CA ASN A 184 0.84 -15.86 2.90
C ASN A 184 0.17 -16.89 3.83
N PRO A 185 -1.14 -16.78 4.12
CA PRO A 185 -1.84 -17.70 5.02
C PRO A 185 -1.94 -19.12 4.45
N TYR A 186 -1.76 -19.28 3.14
CA TYR A 186 -1.87 -20.56 2.43
C TYR A 186 -0.53 -21.25 2.19
N ALA A 187 0.59 -20.55 2.38
CA ALA A 187 1.93 -21.14 2.33
C ALA A 187 2.25 -21.99 3.57
N VAL A 188 1.35 -22.03 4.56
CA VAL A 188 1.45 -22.93 5.71
C VAL A 188 1.13 -24.35 5.23
N VAL A 189 2.20 -25.06 4.86
CA VAL A 189 2.35 -26.51 4.66
C VAL A 189 1.49 -27.18 3.58
N ALA A 190 2.17 -27.99 2.76
CA ALA A 190 1.61 -29.09 1.97
C ALA A 190 0.78 -30.12 2.78
N HIS A 191 0.51 -29.90 4.07
CA HIS A 191 -0.22 -30.82 4.93
C HIS A 191 -1.16 -30.21 5.99
N GLN A 192 -1.32 -28.88 6.13
CA GLN A 192 -2.30 -28.35 7.11
C GLN A 192 -2.60 -26.86 6.90
N VAL A 193 -3.74 -26.58 6.28
CA VAL A 193 -4.31 -25.23 6.19
C VAL A 193 -5.03 -24.93 7.50
N TYR A 194 -4.43 -24.15 8.40
CA TYR A 194 -5.15 -23.61 9.55
C TYR A 194 -5.96 -22.38 9.13
N LYS A 195 -7.10 -22.63 8.49
CA LYS A 195 -8.06 -21.59 8.08
C LYS A 195 -8.77 -20.92 9.27
N SER A 196 -8.54 -21.38 10.51
CA SER A 196 -9.34 -21.04 11.68
C SER A 196 -8.56 -20.56 12.91
N ASP A 197 -7.24 -20.38 12.83
CA ASP A 197 -6.46 -19.84 13.96
C ASP A 197 -5.98 -18.41 13.65
N PRO A 198 -6.59 -17.37 14.26
CA PRO A 198 -6.15 -15.98 14.09
C PRO A 198 -4.74 -15.70 14.65
N GLY A 199 -4.13 -16.65 15.37
CA GLY A 199 -2.74 -16.61 15.82
C GLY A 199 -1.73 -17.19 14.81
N VAL A 200 -2.18 -17.93 13.79
CA VAL A 200 -1.28 -18.47 12.75
C VAL A 200 -1.01 -17.38 11.72
N THR A 201 0.03 -16.59 11.96
CA THR A 201 0.60 -15.73 10.94
C THR A 201 1.17 -16.66 9.87
N GLY A 202 0.58 -16.68 8.68
CA GLY A 202 1.09 -17.46 7.55
C GLY A 202 2.58 -17.24 7.25
N VAL A 203 3.15 -17.97 6.29
CA VAL A 203 4.57 -17.79 5.94
C VAL A 203 4.78 -16.35 5.48
N PRO A 204 5.67 -15.56 6.11
CA PRO A 204 5.92 -14.19 5.70
C PRO A 204 6.40 -14.15 4.25
N CYS A 205 5.67 -13.41 3.40
CA CYS A 205 6.07 -13.13 2.04
C CYS A 205 6.92 -11.85 2.01
N CYS A 206 6.43 -10.79 2.66
CA CYS A 206 7.09 -9.49 2.77
C CYS A 206 6.96 -8.99 4.20
N THR A 207 8.05 -8.50 4.82
CA THR A 207 8.06 -8.04 6.22
C THR A 207 8.54 -6.59 6.38
N VAL A 208 8.51 -5.80 5.30
CA VAL A 208 9.20 -4.50 5.25
C VAL A 208 8.70 -3.55 6.33
N ASN A 209 7.38 -3.37 6.48
CA ASN A 209 6.83 -2.44 7.47
C ASN A 209 7.07 -2.93 8.91
N ARG A 210 6.83 -4.21 9.22
CA ARG A 210 7.11 -4.74 10.57
C ARG A 210 8.59 -4.73 10.94
N ASP A 211 9.49 -4.85 9.96
CA ASP A 211 10.91 -4.69 10.19
C ASP A 211 11.26 -3.23 10.42
N TRP A 212 10.64 -2.31 9.68
CA TRP A 212 10.81 -0.88 9.87
C TRP A 212 10.41 -0.39 11.25
N LYS A 213 9.27 -0.85 11.76
CA LYS A 213 8.79 -0.52 13.11
C LYS A 213 9.80 -0.85 14.21
N LYS A 214 10.67 -1.84 14.00
CA LYS A 214 11.70 -2.26 14.98
C LYS A 214 12.93 -1.33 14.99
N THR A 215 13.06 -0.42 14.03
CA THR A 215 14.26 0.41 13.86
C THR A 215 14.14 1.79 14.50
N SER A 216 15.28 2.46 14.69
CA SER A 216 15.31 3.87 15.13
C SER A 216 14.69 4.84 14.11
N TYR A 217 14.46 4.41 12.86
CA TYR A 217 13.85 5.24 11.82
C TYR A 217 12.38 5.47 12.15
N ALA A 218 11.65 4.40 12.48
CA ALA A 218 10.26 4.49 12.93
C ALA A 218 10.11 5.37 14.18
N GLN A 219 11.00 5.19 15.17
CA GLN A 219 11.01 5.99 16.40
C GLN A 219 11.22 7.49 16.15
N LYS A 220 11.97 7.85 15.09
CA LYS A 220 12.25 9.23 14.69
C LYS A 220 11.23 9.79 13.70
N GLY A 221 10.19 9.03 13.34
CA GLY A 221 9.20 9.43 12.34
C GLY A 221 9.75 9.48 10.90
N ILE A 222 10.84 8.76 10.61
CA ILE A 222 11.37 8.62 9.25
C ILE A 222 10.53 7.54 8.54
N THR A 223 9.63 7.97 7.65
CA THR A 223 8.64 7.12 7.00
C THR A 223 9.15 6.48 5.70
N CYS A 224 8.44 5.49 5.17
CA CYS A 224 8.71 4.92 3.85
C CYS A 224 8.79 6.01 2.78
N GLN A 225 7.82 6.94 2.79
CA GLN A 225 7.73 8.07 1.88
C GLN A 225 8.97 8.97 1.97
N SER A 226 9.53 9.20 3.16
CA SER A 226 10.70 10.07 3.34
C SER A 226 11.95 9.61 2.57
N CYS A 227 12.04 8.31 2.22
CA CYS A 227 13.16 7.73 1.47
C CYS A 227 12.77 7.29 0.07
N HIS A 228 11.57 6.73 -0.13
CA HIS A 228 11.12 6.16 -1.41
C HIS A 228 10.22 7.11 -2.22
N MET A 229 9.73 8.18 -1.60
CA MET A 229 8.99 9.27 -2.23
C MET A 229 9.57 10.62 -1.79
N ARG A 230 10.88 10.81 -1.98
CA ARG A 230 11.59 11.99 -1.45
C ARG A 230 11.00 13.27 -2.02
N GLU A 231 10.92 14.30 -1.19
CA GLU A 231 10.60 15.65 -1.64
C GLU A 231 11.73 16.14 -2.58
N GLU A 232 11.40 16.31 -3.85
CA GLU A 232 12.34 16.78 -4.86
C GLU A 232 12.33 18.31 -4.87
N GLN A 233 13.13 18.93 -4.00
CA GLN A 233 13.22 20.39 -3.89
C GLN A 233 13.77 21.11 -5.15
N GLN A 234 14.12 20.42 -6.23
CA GLN A 234 14.74 21.04 -7.42
C GLN A 234 14.27 20.53 -8.80
N VAL A 235 13.25 19.70 -8.91
CA VAL A 235 12.87 19.08 -10.21
C VAL A 235 11.91 19.94 -11.05
N VAL A 236 11.49 21.11 -10.56
CA VAL A 236 10.44 21.88 -11.24
C VAL A 236 10.88 23.30 -11.53
N GLN A 237 11.55 23.47 -12.66
CA GLN A 237 11.46 24.74 -13.36
C GLN A 237 10.08 24.80 -14.01
N LEU A 238 9.17 25.56 -13.41
CA LEU A 238 7.88 25.85 -14.03
C LEU A 238 8.15 26.44 -15.42
N SER A 239 7.64 25.76 -16.46
CA SER A 239 7.70 26.29 -17.82
C SER A 239 6.96 27.63 -17.90
N GLY A 240 7.20 28.41 -18.97
CA GLY A 240 6.43 29.63 -19.21
C GLY A 240 4.91 29.37 -19.24
N PHE A 241 4.52 28.20 -19.76
CA PHE A 241 3.13 27.73 -19.78
C PHE A 241 2.61 27.39 -18.38
N ASP A 242 3.40 26.74 -17.52
CA ASP A 242 3.00 26.43 -16.13
C ASP A 242 2.82 27.69 -15.29
N LYS A 243 3.66 28.71 -15.49
CA LYS A 243 3.51 30.01 -14.83
C LYS A 243 2.22 30.70 -15.27
N PHE A 244 1.92 30.68 -16.57
CA PHE A 244 0.68 31.22 -17.12
C PHE A 244 -0.56 30.48 -16.59
N LYS A 245 -0.52 29.14 -16.54
CA LYS A 245 -1.55 28.28 -15.97
C LYS A 245 -1.78 28.58 -14.48
N ASN A 246 -0.70 28.69 -13.70
CA ASN A 246 -0.76 29.05 -12.28
C ASN A 246 -1.34 30.44 -12.05
N MET A 247 -1.02 31.41 -12.92
CA MET A 247 -1.62 32.74 -12.90
C MET A 247 -3.13 32.67 -13.19
N LEU A 248 -3.56 31.91 -14.20
CA LEU A 248 -4.97 31.74 -14.53
C LEU A 248 -5.75 31.08 -13.37
N TYR A 249 -5.16 30.07 -12.73
CA TYR A 249 -5.73 29.45 -11.53
C TYR A 249 -5.81 30.41 -10.34
N ALA A 250 -4.84 31.29 -10.17
CA ALA A 250 -4.91 32.33 -9.14
C ALA A 250 -6.04 33.33 -9.40
N LEU A 251 -6.21 33.76 -10.65
CA LEU A 251 -7.23 34.74 -11.05
C LEU A 251 -8.66 34.19 -10.98
N THR A 252 -8.82 32.89 -11.17
CA THR A 252 -10.13 32.20 -11.15
C THR A 252 -10.51 31.64 -9.77
N GLY A 253 -9.73 31.94 -8.72
CA GLY A 253 -9.94 31.38 -7.38
C GLY A 253 -9.65 29.88 -7.26
N LEU A 254 -9.02 29.29 -8.28
CA LEU A 254 -8.59 27.90 -8.37
C LEU A 254 -7.18 27.71 -7.77
N THR A 255 -6.80 28.49 -6.75
CA THR A 255 -5.46 28.47 -6.13
C THR A 255 -5.09 27.11 -5.54
N ARG A 256 -6.06 26.27 -5.17
CA ARG A 256 -5.84 24.86 -4.77
C ARG A 256 -5.29 23.96 -5.88
N TYR A 257 -5.43 24.38 -7.13
CA TYR A 257 -4.85 23.73 -8.31
C TYR A 257 -3.54 24.40 -8.74
N ARG A 258 -3.12 25.44 -8.01
CA ARG A 258 -1.82 26.08 -8.23
C ARG A 258 -0.74 25.08 -7.86
N ASP A 259 0.24 25.01 -8.73
CA ASP A 259 1.34 24.10 -8.61
C ASP A 259 2.42 24.69 -7.68
N ASP A 260 2.30 24.48 -6.36
CA ASP A 260 3.20 25.01 -5.32
C ASP A 260 4.21 23.98 -4.75
N ARG A 261 4.17 22.76 -5.29
CA ARG A 261 5.12 21.64 -5.21
C ARG A 261 6.16 21.66 -4.08
N ARG A 262 5.74 21.21 -2.90
CA ARG A 262 6.50 20.18 -2.16
C ARG A 262 6.24 18.82 -2.80
N ARG A 263 6.61 18.62 -4.07
CA ARG A 263 6.31 17.37 -4.78
C ARG A 263 7.23 16.26 -4.31
N VAL A 264 6.61 15.10 -4.09
CA VAL A 264 7.30 13.86 -3.74
C VAL A 264 7.49 12.99 -4.98
N SER A 265 8.66 12.39 -5.10
CA SER A 265 9.01 11.49 -6.20
C SER A 265 8.07 10.29 -6.25
N HIS A 266 7.65 9.88 -7.45
CA HIS A 266 6.89 8.64 -7.71
C HIS A 266 7.72 7.63 -8.50
N THR A 267 9.04 7.70 -8.40
CA THR A 267 9.97 6.73 -8.99
C THR A 267 10.09 5.45 -8.15
N PHE A 268 9.84 5.54 -6.84
CA PHE A 268 9.86 4.43 -5.87
C PHE A 268 11.12 3.56 -5.97
N PRO A 269 12.33 4.13 -5.80
CA PRO A 269 13.57 3.38 -6.00
C PRO A 269 13.71 2.23 -5.00
N GLY A 270 14.24 1.09 -5.43
CA GLY A 270 14.41 -0.11 -4.61
C GLY A 270 15.52 -1.01 -5.14
N GLY A 271 15.33 -2.34 -5.08
CA GLY A 271 16.35 -3.34 -5.43
C GLY A 271 16.83 -3.35 -6.90
N ARG A 272 16.22 -2.54 -7.77
CA ARG A 272 16.59 -2.39 -9.18
C ARG A 272 17.11 -0.97 -9.52
N SER A 273 17.41 -0.17 -8.49
CA SER A 273 18.08 1.13 -8.61
C SER A 273 19.50 1.01 -8.07
N GLU A 274 20.49 1.07 -8.95
CA GLU A 274 21.90 0.98 -8.56
C GLU A 274 22.30 2.07 -7.56
N GLU A 275 21.83 3.30 -7.78
CA GLU A 275 22.07 4.41 -6.85
C GLU A 275 21.47 4.15 -5.46
N MET A 276 20.27 3.56 -5.39
CA MET A 276 19.66 3.22 -4.11
C MET A 276 20.44 2.10 -3.42
N LEU A 277 20.85 1.06 -4.14
CA LEU A 277 21.63 -0.05 -3.61
C LEU A 277 22.99 0.42 -3.06
N LYS A 278 23.68 1.31 -3.78
CA LYS A 278 24.96 1.90 -3.33
C LYS A 278 24.83 2.72 -2.04
N ARG A 279 23.65 3.27 -1.75
CA ARG A 279 23.37 4.02 -0.51
C ARG A 279 22.81 3.15 0.61
N ALA A 280 22.35 1.93 0.31
CA ALA A 280 21.64 1.08 1.27
C ALA A 280 22.57 0.35 2.25
N VAL A 281 23.78 0.00 1.81
CA VAL A 281 24.78 -0.71 2.63
C VAL A 281 26.11 0.01 2.56
N LYS A 282 26.71 0.27 3.73
CA LYS A 282 28.11 0.69 3.82
C LYS A 282 28.97 -0.56 4.00
N MET A 283 29.96 -0.74 3.14
CA MET A 283 30.95 -1.81 3.23
C MET A 283 32.32 -1.23 3.53
N GLU A 284 32.98 -1.75 4.56
CA GLU A 284 34.35 -1.42 4.94
C GLU A 284 35.16 -2.71 4.94
N ILE A 285 36.35 -2.68 4.33
CA ILE A 285 37.25 -3.84 4.24
C ILE A 285 38.58 -3.43 4.84
N GLU A 286 38.99 -4.16 5.86
CA GLU A 286 40.32 -4.05 6.47
C GLU A 286 41.08 -5.35 6.20
N ALA A 287 42.34 -5.25 5.78
CA ALA A 287 43.16 -6.40 5.49
C ALA A 287 44.52 -6.26 6.16
N GLU A 288 44.96 -7.32 6.84
CA GLU A 288 46.26 -7.40 7.52
C GLU A 288 47.00 -8.68 7.11
N SER A 289 48.33 -8.63 7.08
CA SER A 289 49.15 -9.83 6.86
C SER A 289 49.06 -10.74 8.09
N ALA A 290 48.88 -12.03 7.85
CA ALA A 290 48.82 -13.10 8.85
C ALA A 290 49.83 -14.19 8.47
N GLY A 291 51.13 -13.84 8.51
CA GLY A 291 52.19 -14.72 8.02
C GLY A 291 52.15 -14.84 6.50
N ASP A 292 52.03 -16.07 5.99
CA ASP A 292 51.87 -16.35 4.56
C ASP A 292 50.43 -16.07 4.06
N ASP A 293 49.49 -15.78 4.97
CA ASP A 293 48.09 -15.48 4.67
C ASP A 293 47.76 -13.97 4.76
N ILE A 294 46.59 -13.59 4.25
CA ILE A 294 45.96 -12.29 4.48
C ILE A 294 44.66 -12.51 5.26
N LYS A 295 44.54 -11.86 6.42
CA LYS A 295 43.29 -11.79 7.17
C LYS A 295 42.52 -10.54 6.75
N ALA A 296 41.41 -10.73 6.06
CA ALA A 296 40.50 -9.67 5.67
C ALA A 296 39.24 -9.67 6.56
N THR A 297 38.90 -8.52 7.13
CA THR A 297 37.66 -8.27 7.87
C THR A 297 36.76 -7.41 7.00
N VAL A 298 35.55 -7.89 6.72
CA VAL A 298 34.52 -7.16 5.97
C VAL A 298 33.41 -6.75 6.92
N ALA A 299 33.25 -5.45 7.14
CA ALA A 299 32.15 -4.88 7.90
C ALA A 299 31.06 -4.38 6.97
N LEU A 300 29.84 -4.92 7.11
CA LEU A 300 28.65 -4.47 6.38
C LEU A 300 27.68 -3.80 7.34
N ARG A 301 27.32 -2.54 7.06
CA ARG A 301 26.35 -1.78 7.82
C ARG A 301 25.12 -1.49 6.98
N ASN A 302 23.97 -2.00 7.41
CA ASN A 302 22.68 -1.65 6.85
C ASN A 302 22.31 -0.19 7.23
N LEU A 303 22.09 0.65 6.22
CA LEU A 303 21.69 2.05 6.37
C LEU A 303 20.19 2.27 6.08
N THR A 304 19.46 1.19 5.82
CA THR A 304 18.01 1.25 5.56
C THR A 304 17.22 1.13 6.85
N GLY A 305 15.98 1.61 6.80
CA GLY A 305 15.04 1.46 7.90
C GLY A 305 14.35 0.09 7.92
N HIS A 306 14.88 -0.97 7.32
CA HIS A 306 14.31 -2.32 7.33
C HIS A 306 15.43 -3.35 7.09
N SER A 307 15.13 -4.65 7.01
CA SER A 307 16.13 -5.67 6.63
C SER A 307 16.53 -5.54 5.15
N ILE A 308 17.75 -5.97 4.80
CA ILE A 308 18.26 -5.93 3.42
C ILE A 308 18.94 -7.27 3.08
N PRO A 309 18.61 -7.90 1.92
CA PRO A 309 17.47 -7.59 1.05
C PRO A 309 16.14 -7.93 1.73
N ASN A 310 15.09 -7.16 1.43
CA ASN A 310 13.70 -7.43 1.82
C ASN A 310 12.77 -6.83 0.76
N GLY A 311 11.54 -7.33 0.69
CA GLY A 311 10.61 -7.07 -0.40
C GLY A 311 10.87 -8.00 -1.58
#